data_AF-R4U2X4-F1
#
_entry.id   AF-R4U2X4-F1
#
_cell.length_a   1.000
_cell.length_b   1.000
_cell.length_c   1.000
_cell.angle_alpha   90.00
_cell.angle_beta   90.00
_cell.angle_gamma   90.00
#
_symmetry.space_group_name_H-M   'P 1'
#
loop_
_entity.id
_entity.type
_entity.pdbx_description
1 polymer ?
#
loop_
_entity_poly.entity_id
_entity_poly.type
_entity_poly.pdbx_seq_one_letter_code
_entity_poly.pdbx_strand_id
1 'polypeptide(L)'
;MIKLNELIENFCPRGVPFKKIWEVTIWDKKFNSVDKIKQSKVVKYKYFFVKDLNSFVKENGDVKILTTNITNLFTDKELAGVYMTEGEIVCLPGGSSNPNIQYYNGKFITSDNRIATSIDKNVLNNKFLYYYFINKLNIISSFYRGSGIKHPDMSKILDLKIPIPPIEVQNEIVRILDSFTELTSELTSELTSEIEARKKQYEYFLNLLLDELKLKNILLFYENKKILDNKQRIVDSNVVKYRRLNDLLAYEQPDKYIVKDTNYNSNFNIPVLTAGKTFILGFTEENDGIYWASKEQPVIIFDDFTTSFHWIDFNFKIKSSAIKILKPNQKIKFNFRFLYYAMKSIKYLPSNHRRQWISEYSKIKIPFFRIDIQNEIVRILDSFTELTSELTAELTSELTVRKKQYEYYRNKLLNFKEMEN
;
A
#
# COMPACT_ATOMS: atom_id res chain seq x y z
N MET A 1 -1.71 24.95 17.68
CA MET A 1 -3.16 25.22 17.85
C MET A 1 -3.39 26.52 18.62
N ILE A 2 -2.84 26.70 19.83
CA ILE A 2 -2.98 27.94 20.63
C ILE A 2 -2.62 29.20 19.81
N LYS A 3 -1.40 29.24 19.26
CA LYS A 3 -0.93 30.33 18.40
C LYS A 3 -1.84 30.62 17.19
N LEU A 4 -2.40 29.59 16.56
CA LEU A 4 -3.30 29.80 15.40
C LEU A 4 -4.64 30.37 15.82
N ASN A 5 -5.21 29.89 16.93
CA ASN A 5 -6.46 30.43 17.45
C ASN A 5 -6.29 31.91 17.82
N GLU A 6 -5.20 32.26 18.49
CA GLU A 6 -4.84 33.65 18.79
C GLU A 6 -4.71 34.48 17.51
N LEU A 7 -4.03 33.97 16.48
CA LEU A 7 -3.91 34.67 15.20
C LEU A 7 -5.28 34.86 14.52
N ILE A 8 -6.16 33.85 14.53
CA ILE A 8 -7.49 33.94 13.94
C ILE A 8 -8.37 34.93 14.74
N GLU A 9 -8.33 34.91 16.06
CA GLU A 9 -9.07 35.84 16.91
C GLU A 9 -8.59 37.28 16.74
N ASN A 10 -7.27 37.49 16.65
CA ASN A 10 -6.70 38.82 16.50
C ASN A 10 -6.88 39.39 15.09
N PHE A 11 -6.72 38.57 14.05
CA PHE A 11 -6.64 39.04 12.68
C PHE A 11 -7.86 38.73 11.81
N CYS A 12 -8.70 37.76 12.22
CA CYS A 12 -9.89 37.33 11.47
C CYS A 12 -11.18 37.29 12.31
N PRO A 13 -11.45 38.23 13.26
CA PRO A 13 -12.57 38.12 14.19
C PRO A 13 -13.95 38.16 13.51
N ARG A 14 -14.03 38.73 12.30
CA ARG A 14 -15.27 38.84 11.50
C ARG A 14 -15.28 37.91 10.28
N GLY A 15 -14.36 36.95 10.22
CA GLY A 15 -14.14 36.12 9.03
C GLY A 15 -13.03 36.68 8.14
N VAL A 16 -12.96 36.19 6.91
CA VAL A 16 -11.91 36.54 5.93
C VAL A 16 -12.51 36.86 4.58
N PRO A 17 -11.87 37.71 3.76
CA PRO A 17 -12.31 37.93 2.39
C PRO A 17 -12.11 36.66 1.56
N PHE A 18 -13.07 36.37 0.70
CA PHE A 18 -12.94 35.33 -0.31
C PHE A 18 -12.70 35.97 -1.67
N LYS A 19 -11.71 35.46 -2.39
CA LYS A 19 -11.40 35.89 -3.75
C LYS A 19 -11.52 34.72 -4.70
N LYS A 20 -11.89 34.98 -5.95
CA LYS A 20 -11.79 33.98 -7.01
C LYS A 20 -10.32 33.66 -7.25
N ILE A 21 -10.00 32.41 -7.59
CA ILE A 21 -8.62 31.97 -7.82
C ILE A 21 -7.92 32.88 -8.85
N TRP A 22 -8.59 33.25 -9.93
CA TRP A 22 -8.00 34.12 -10.96
C TRP A 22 -7.63 35.53 -10.47
N GLU A 23 -8.25 36.03 -9.40
CA GLU A 23 -7.97 37.37 -8.84
C GLU A 23 -6.65 37.42 -8.07
N VAL A 24 -6.12 36.25 -7.68
CA VAL A 24 -4.95 36.12 -6.80
C VAL A 24 -3.85 35.22 -7.37
N THR A 25 -4.05 34.65 -8.57
CA THR A 25 -3.08 33.74 -9.20
C THR A 25 -2.72 34.14 -10.63
N ILE A 26 -1.49 33.77 -11.04
CA ILE A 26 -0.98 33.85 -12.41
C ILE A 26 -0.75 32.42 -12.88
N TRP A 27 -1.05 32.16 -14.16
CA TRP A 27 -0.99 30.83 -14.75
C TRP A 27 0.02 30.73 -15.89
N ASP A 28 0.37 29.50 -16.26
CA ASP A 28 1.40 29.18 -17.24
C ASP A 28 1.11 29.68 -18.67
N LYS A 29 -0.18 29.85 -18.97
CA LYS A 29 -0.68 30.22 -20.29
C LYS A 29 -2.12 30.74 -20.20
N LYS A 30 -2.61 31.21 -21.35
CA LYS A 30 -4.03 31.51 -21.53
C LYS A 30 -4.80 30.25 -21.90
N PHE A 31 -6.04 30.15 -21.43
CA PHE A 31 -6.96 29.05 -21.68
C PHE A 31 -8.10 29.51 -22.60
N ASN A 32 -8.41 28.72 -23.62
CA ASN A 32 -9.32 29.11 -24.72
C ASN A 32 -10.75 29.45 -24.26
N SER A 33 -11.26 28.80 -23.20
CA SER A 33 -12.63 28.95 -22.69
C SER A 33 -12.74 29.86 -21.46
N VAL A 34 -11.75 30.73 -21.26
CA VAL A 34 -11.67 31.63 -20.11
C VAL A 34 -11.63 33.07 -20.63
N ASP A 35 -12.35 33.98 -19.97
CA ASP A 35 -12.33 35.40 -20.34
C ASP A 35 -10.92 35.99 -20.22
N LYS A 36 -10.53 36.86 -21.17
CA LYS A 36 -9.24 37.57 -21.15
C LYS A 36 -9.01 38.36 -19.86
N ILE A 37 -10.07 38.91 -19.26
CA ILE A 37 -9.99 39.67 -17.99
C ILE A 37 -9.45 38.79 -16.85
N LYS A 38 -9.83 37.51 -16.81
CA LYS A 38 -9.41 36.54 -15.79
C LYS A 38 -7.97 36.03 -15.97
N GLN A 39 -7.29 36.43 -17.04
CA GLN A 39 -5.97 35.91 -17.44
C GLN A 39 -5.17 37.00 -18.15
N SER A 40 -5.18 38.19 -17.53
CA SER A 40 -4.46 39.37 -18.00
C SER A 40 -2.94 39.21 -17.94
N LYS A 41 -2.44 38.45 -16.96
CA LYS A 41 -1.03 38.09 -16.78
C LYS A 41 -0.83 36.58 -16.94
N VAL A 42 0.33 36.19 -17.49
CA VAL A 42 0.76 34.79 -17.62
C VAL A 42 2.26 34.67 -17.36
N VAL A 43 2.71 33.55 -16.80
CA VAL A 43 4.14 33.21 -16.67
C VAL A 43 4.44 32.06 -17.62
N LYS A 44 5.22 32.27 -18.66
CA LYS A 44 5.48 31.19 -19.64
C LYS A 44 6.53 30.22 -19.13
N TYR A 45 6.23 28.92 -19.22
CA TYR A 45 7.16 27.83 -18.97
C TYR A 45 7.41 27.05 -20.27
N LYS A 46 8.59 26.44 -20.39
CA LYS A 46 8.91 25.52 -21.47
C LYS A 46 8.58 24.10 -21.04
N TYR A 47 7.88 23.38 -21.91
CA TYR A 47 7.42 22.02 -21.66
C TYR A 47 8.14 21.06 -22.60
N PHE A 48 8.64 19.96 -22.06
CA PHE A 48 9.11 18.83 -22.87
C PHE A 48 7.94 17.90 -23.18
N PHE A 49 8.05 17.08 -24.24
CA PHE A 49 7.01 16.10 -24.56
C PHE A 49 7.16 14.85 -23.70
N VAL A 50 6.05 14.27 -23.25
CA VAL A 50 6.05 13.06 -22.39
C VAL A 50 6.84 11.90 -23.01
N LYS A 51 6.83 11.75 -24.34
CA LYS A 51 7.60 10.72 -25.05
C LYS A 51 9.12 10.82 -24.83
N ASP A 52 9.61 12.01 -24.51
CA ASP A 52 11.03 12.30 -24.29
C ASP A 52 11.39 12.20 -22.79
N LEU A 53 10.44 11.85 -21.90
CA LEU A 53 10.67 11.79 -20.46
C LEU A 53 11.93 10.97 -20.10
N ASN A 54 12.04 9.76 -20.66
CA ASN A 54 13.12 8.84 -20.33
C ASN A 54 14.51 9.36 -20.75
N SER A 55 14.61 10.26 -21.73
CA SER A 55 15.90 10.83 -22.14
C SER A 55 16.39 11.92 -21.18
N PHE A 56 15.54 12.43 -20.29
CA PHE A 56 15.93 13.42 -19.28
C PHE A 56 16.28 12.79 -17.93
N VAL A 57 15.85 11.57 -17.64
CA VAL A 57 16.03 10.98 -16.30
C VAL A 57 17.51 10.66 -16.03
N LYS A 58 18.01 11.12 -14.87
CA LYS A 58 19.36 10.84 -14.37
C LYS A 58 19.31 10.60 -12.85
N GLU A 59 19.94 9.51 -12.39
CA GLU A 59 19.88 9.09 -10.98
C GLU A 59 20.42 10.14 -10.00
N ASN A 60 21.50 10.86 -10.38
CA ASN A 60 22.17 11.85 -9.53
C ASN A 60 21.89 13.30 -9.98
N GLY A 61 20.68 13.57 -10.47
CA GLY A 61 20.27 14.92 -10.91
C GLY A 61 19.94 15.88 -9.77
N ASP A 62 20.11 17.18 -9.99
CA ASP A 62 19.77 18.27 -9.06
C ASP A 62 18.55 19.11 -9.50
N VAL A 63 17.94 18.78 -10.64
CA VAL A 63 16.76 19.44 -11.21
C VAL A 63 15.58 18.46 -11.22
N LYS A 64 14.45 18.84 -10.61
CA LYS A 64 13.27 17.97 -10.52
C LYS A 64 12.57 17.82 -11.86
N ILE A 65 12.15 16.60 -12.20
CA ILE A 65 11.25 16.36 -13.33
C ILE A 65 9.82 16.26 -12.81
N LEU A 66 8.98 17.25 -13.11
CA LEU A 66 7.57 17.27 -12.73
C LEU A 66 6.72 16.64 -13.83
N THR A 67 6.14 15.49 -13.53
CA THR A 67 5.18 14.80 -14.41
C THR A 67 3.76 14.91 -13.83
N THR A 68 2.79 14.30 -14.53
CA THR A 68 1.39 14.28 -14.07
C THR A 68 1.16 13.35 -12.88
N ASN A 69 2.13 12.48 -12.57
CA ASN A 69 2.14 11.60 -11.40
C ASN A 69 3.20 12.07 -10.39
N ILE A 70 2.99 11.76 -9.12
CA ILE A 70 4.01 11.98 -8.09
C ILE A 70 5.15 11.00 -8.35
N THR A 71 6.32 11.53 -8.67
CA THR A 71 7.50 10.73 -8.98
C THR A 71 8.75 11.34 -8.36
N ASN A 72 9.77 10.52 -8.13
CA ASN A 72 11.07 10.98 -7.64
C ASN A 72 12.12 11.01 -8.75
N LEU A 73 11.78 11.64 -9.88
CA LEU A 73 12.65 11.75 -11.05
C LEU A 73 13.42 13.07 -11.05
N PHE A 74 14.69 12.99 -11.41
CA PHE A 74 15.60 14.12 -11.51
C PHE A 74 16.39 14.08 -12.82
N THR A 75 16.93 15.23 -13.19
CA THR A 75 17.88 15.46 -14.28
C THR A 75 18.98 16.39 -13.77
N ASP A 76 20.06 16.55 -14.51
CA ASP A 76 21.00 17.65 -14.29
C ASP A 76 20.65 18.88 -15.16
N LYS A 77 21.35 19.98 -14.91
CA LYS A 77 21.19 21.25 -15.63
C LYS A 77 21.53 21.15 -17.12
N GLU A 78 22.49 20.31 -17.49
CA GLU A 78 22.96 20.17 -18.87
C GLU A 78 21.88 19.54 -19.75
N LEU A 79 21.32 18.41 -19.28
CA LEU A 79 20.21 17.72 -19.93
C LEU A 79 18.91 18.54 -19.88
N ALA A 80 18.63 19.21 -18.75
CA ALA A 80 17.45 20.07 -18.65
C ALA A 80 17.50 21.22 -19.67
N GLY A 81 18.70 21.77 -19.90
CA GLY A 81 19.00 22.77 -20.91
C GLY A 81 17.96 23.89 -20.96
N VAL A 82 17.37 24.08 -22.13
CA VAL A 82 16.40 25.15 -22.37
C VAL A 82 15.09 24.99 -21.61
N TYR A 83 14.75 23.79 -21.11
CA TYR A 83 13.49 23.53 -20.40
C TYR A 83 13.58 23.89 -18.91
N MET A 84 14.79 24.04 -18.38
CA MET A 84 14.99 24.32 -16.96
C MET A 84 14.33 25.64 -16.56
N THR A 85 13.55 25.60 -15.50
CA THR A 85 12.97 26.77 -14.83
C THR A 85 13.20 26.66 -13.34
N GLU A 86 13.28 27.79 -12.64
CA GLU A 86 13.37 27.84 -11.18
C GLU A 86 12.22 28.67 -10.63
N GLY A 87 11.53 28.17 -9.60
CA GLY A 87 10.45 28.90 -8.97
C GLY A 87 9.64 28.08 -7.98
N GLU A 88 8.68 28.75 -7.37
CA GLU A 88 7.72 28.20 -6.41
C GLU A 88 6.33 28.14 -7.06
N ILE A 89 5.81 26.94 -7.21
CA ILE A 89 4.68 26.66 -8.07
C ILE A 89 3.72 25.62 -7.49
N VAL A 90 2.48 25.67 -7.99
CA VAL A 90 1.46 24.63 -7.79
C VAL A 90 1.04 24.08 -9.14
N CYS A 91 1.18 22.77 -9.33
CA CYS A 91 0.87 22.06 -10.56
C CYS A 91 -0.49 21.38 -10.48
N LEU A 92 -1.36 21.66 -11.46
CA LEU A 92 -2.56 20.87 -11.75
C LEU A 92 -2.30 20.02 -13.00
N PRO A 93 -2.16 18.70 -12.86
CA PRO A 93 -1.82 17.84 -13.98
C PRO A 93 -3.00 17.63 -14.94
N GLY A 94 -2.71 17.48 -16.22
CA GLY A 94 -3.62 16.84 -17.17
C GLY A 94 -3.56 15.31 -17.07
N GLY A 95 -4.47 14.62 -17.76
CA GLY A 95 -4.37 13.18 -18.04
C GLY A 95 -5.22 12.24 -17.18
N SER A 96 -5.74 12.68 -16.03
CA SER A 96 -6.53 11.84 -15.12
C SER A 96 -7.67 12.62 -14.48
N SER A 97 -8.83 11.99 -14.24
CA SER A 97 -9.91 12.58 -13.43
C SER A 97 -9.62 12.67 -11.94
N ASN A 98 -8.59 11.97 -11.45
CA ASN A 98 -8.11 12.11 -10.07
C ASN A 98 -6.69 12.70 -10.14
N PRO A 99 -6.56 14.04 -10.13
CA PRO A 99 -5.29 14.69 -10.39
C PRO A 99 -4.36 14.66 -9.17
N ASN A 100 -3.10 14.33 -9.40
CA ASN A 100 -2.03 14.47 -8.42
C ASN A 100 -1.52 15.92 -8.40
N ILE A 101 -2.24 16.79 -7.67
CA ILE A 101 -1.84 18.18 -7.48
C ILE A 101 -0.52 18.21 -6.71
N GLN A 102 0.44 19.01 -7.17
CA GLN A 102 1.80 19.03 -6.61
C GLN A 102 2.22 20.47 -6.28
N TYR A 103 2.90 20.63 -5.15
CA TYR A 103 3.65 21.85 -4.82
C TYR A 103 5.13 21.58 -5.04
N TYR A 104 5.85 22.55 -5.59
CA TYR A 104 7.29 22.47 -5.74
C TYR A 104 7.95 23.84 -5.63
N ASN A 105 9.12 23.90 -4.98
CA ASN A 105 9.95 25.09 -4.89
C ASN A 105 11.40 24.74 -5.20
N GLY A 106 11.92 25.23 -6.33
CA GLY A 106 13.29 24.99 -6.77
C GLY A 106 13.40 24.88 -8.28
N LYS A 107 14.46 24.21 -8.76
CA LYS A 107 14.71 23.98 -10.20
C LYS A 107 13.91 22.78 -10.70
N PHE A 108 13.21 22.95 -11.81
CA PHE A 108 12.44 21.90 -12.44
C PHE A 108 12.39 21.98 -13.96
N ILE A 109 12.06 20.85 -14.57
CA ILE A 109 11.46 20.75 -15.90
C ILE A 109 10.07 20.12 -15.76
N THR A 110 9.16 20.38 -16.69
CA THR A 110 7.79 19.84 -16.59
C THR A 110 7.21 19.39 -17.92
N SER A 111 6.29 18.44 -17.86
CA SER A 111 5.42 18.05 -18.97
C SER A 111 3.96 17.95 -18.53
N ASP A 112 3.04 18.35 -19.40
CA ASP A 112 1.57 18.22 -19.25
C ASP A 112 0.90 18.77 -17.97
N ASN A 113 1.61 19.58 -17.18
CA ASN A 113 1.05 20.32 -16.06
C ASN A 113 0.45 21.67 -16.48
N ARG A 114 -0.51 22.17 -15.69
CA ARG A 114 -0.92 23.59 -15.66
C ARG A 114 -0.35 24.18 -14.38
N ILE A 115 0.34 25.30 -14.48
CA ILE A 115 1.14 25.82 -13.37
C ILE A 115 0.51 27.11 -12.89
N ALA A 116 0.26 27.19 -11.58
CA ALA A 116 -0.20 28.37 -10.89
C ALA A 116 0.86 28.90 -9.93
N THR A 117 0.90 30.22 -9.77
CA THR A 117 1.64 30.92 -8.72
C THR A 117 0.84 32.14 -8.26
N SER A 118 1.06 32.62 -7.05
CA SER A 118 0.41 33.81 -6.50
C SER A 118 0.77 35.07 -7.31
N ILE A 119 -0.17 35.99 -7.50
CA ILE A 119 0.11 37.34 -8.03
C ILE A 119 1.02 38.11 -7.07
N ASP A 120 0.73 38.01 -5.77
CA ASP A 120 1.50 38.63 -4.69
C ASP A 120 1.61 37.62 -3.53
N LYS A 121 2.85 37.26 -3.19
CA LYS A 121 3.15 36.30 -2.13
C LYS A 121 2.82 36.83 -0.73
N ASN A 122 2.70 38.14 -0.57
CA ASN A 122 2.23 38.76 0.68
C ASN A 122 0.71 38.66 0.85
N VAL A 123 -0.01 38.35 -0.22
CA VAL A 123 -1.47 38.16 -0.22
C VAL A 123 -1.83 36.67 -0.19
N LEU A 124 -1.12 35.84 -0.96
CA LEU A 124 -1.38 34.41 -1.06
C LEU A 124 -0.07 33.62 -1.05
N ASN A 125 0.09 32.77 -0.03
CA ASN A 125 1.16 31.79 0.02
C ASN A 125 0.87 30.65 -0.98
N ASN A 126 1.83 30.30 -1.85
CA ASN A 126 1.68 29.24 -2.84
C ASN A 126 1.42 27.86 -2.24
N LYS A 127 2.01 27.56 -1.08
CA LYS A 127 1.77 26.32 -0.35
C LYS A 127 0.40 26.30 0.34
N PHE A 128 -0.12 27.46 0.76
CA PHE A 128 -1.51 27.58 1.20
C PHE A 128 -2.49 27.30 0.04
N LEU A 129 -2.22 27.86 -1.15
CA LEU A 129 -2.97 27.54 -2.37
C LEU A 129 -2.96 26.04 -2.69
N TYR A 130 -1.80 25.39 -2.56
CA TYR A 130 -1.68 23.94 -2.70
C TYR A 130 -2.59 23.19 -1.74
N TYR A 131 -2.52 23.47 -0.43
CA TYR A 131 -3.37 22.82 0.56
C TYR A 131 -4.85 23.10 0.36
N TYR A 132 -5.21 24.30 -0.09
CA TYR A 132 -6.57 24.63 -0.50
C TYR A 132 -7.06 23.73 -1.64
N PHE A 133 -6.25 23.56 -2.70
CA PHE A 133 -6.62 22.66 -3.79
C PHE A 133 -6.71 21.20 -3.36
N ILE A 134 -5.82 20.73 -2.49
CA ILE A 134 -5.91 19.39 -1.90
C ILE A 134 -7.23 19.22 -1.12
N ASN A 135 -7.64 20.22 -0.34
CA ASN A 135 -8.93 20.20 0.36
C ASN A 135 -10.14 20.20 -0.61
N LYS A 136 -10.02 20.87 -1.76
CA LYS A 136 -11.05 20.90 -2.80
C LYS A 136 -10.90 19.81 -3.86
N LEU A 137 -10.05 18.80 -3.63
CA LEU A 137 -9.70 17.81 -4.65
C LEU A 137 -10.92 17.12 -5.26
N ASN A 138 -11.93 16.77 -4.45
CA ASN A 138 -13.17 16.14 -4.94
C ASN A 138 -13.91 17.05 -5.94
N ILE A 139 -14.00 18.35 -5.64
CA ILE A 139 -14.64 19.35 -6.50
C ILE A 139 -13.80 19.56 -7.76
N ILE A 140 -12.48 19.74 -7.62
CA ILE A 140 -11.56 19.93 -8.75
C ILE A 140 -11.60 18.71 -9.69
N SER A 141 -11.60 17.50 -9.14
CA SER A 141 -11.71 16.24 -9.89
C SER A 141 -12.99 16.18 -10.73
N SER A 142 -14.11 16.70 -10.21
CA SER A 142 -15.37 16.78 -10.95
C SER A 142 -15.33 17.73 -12.16
N PHE A 143 -14.32 18.60 -12.24
CA PHE A 143 -14.13 19.54 -13.35
C PHE A 143 -13.29 18.96 -14.49
N TYR A 144 -12.77 17.74 -14.36
CA TYR A 144 -12.01 17.09 -15.41
C TYR A 144 -12.92 16.51 -16.48
N ARG A 145 -12.66 16.84 -17.75
CA ARG A 145 -13.46 16.42 -18.91
C ARG A 145 -12.60 15.72 -19.97
N GLY A 146 -13.21 14.85 -20.76
CA GLY A 146 -12.57 14.09 -21.84
C GLY A 146 -12.96 12.61 -21.80
N SER A 147 -13.15 11.98 -22.97
CA SER A 147 -13.49 10.55 -23.08
C SER A 147 -12.28 9.63 -22.89
N GLY A 148 -11.08 10.10 -23.18
CA GLY A 148 -9.80 9.42 -22.92
C GLY A 148 -8.95 10.19 -21.91
N ILE A 149 -7.95 10.93 -22.41
CA ILE A 149 -7.12 11.84 -21.60
C ILE A 149 -8.01 12.99 -21.12
N LYS A 150 -8.16 13.09 -19.79
CA LYS A 150 -8.99 14.15 -19.18
C LYS A 150 -8.16 15.37 -18.85
N HIS A 151 -8.73 16.55 -19.06
CA HIS A 151 -8.10 17.81 -18.71
C HIS A 151 -9.00 18.64 -17.79
N PRO A 152 -8.41 19.47 -16.91
CA PRO A 152 -9.17 20.34 -16.05
C PRO A 152 -9.95 21.39 -16.84
N ASP A 153 -11.22 21.59 -16.52
CA ASP A 153 -11.99 22.75 -16.95
C ASP A 153 -11.52 23.99 -16.18
N MET A 154 -10.57 24.72 -16.78
CA MET A 154 -9.94 25.89 -16.17
C MET A 154 -10.92 27.03 -15.90
N SER A 155 -12.03 27.14 -16.62
CA SER A 155 -13.03 28.18 -16.35
C SER A 155 -13.65 27.98 -14.97
N LYS A 156 -14.02 26.74 -14.64
CA LYS A 156 -14.56 26.39 -13.32
C LYS A 156 -13.53 26.50 -12.21
N ILE A 157 -12.29 26.06 -12.45
CA ILE A 157 -11.22 26.11 -11.44
C ILE A 157 -10.89 27.57 -11.08
N LEU A 158 -10.77 28.43 -12.08
CA LEU A 158 -10.44 29.85 -11.88
C LEU A 158 -11.54 30.59 -11.12
N ASP A 159 -12.81 30.21 -11.28
CA ASP A 159 -13.95 30.81 -10.57
C ASP A 159 -14.17 30.26 -9.15
N LEU A 160 -13.41 29.24 -8.71
CA LEU A 160 -13.44 28.81 -7.31
C LEU A 160 -13.06 29.96 -6.37
N LYS A 161 -13.75 30.08 -5.24
CA LYS A 161 -13.44 31.07 -4.21
C LYS A 161 -12.48 30.50 -3.18
N ILE A 162 -11.34 31.15 -2.97
CA ILE A 162 -10.35 30.83 -1.93
C ILE A 162 -10.45 31.87 -0.80
N PRO A 163 -10.43 31.46 0.48
CA PRO A 163 -10.28 32.39 1.60
C PRO A 163 -8.89 33.02 1.58
N ILE A 164 -8.82 34.32 1.86
CA ILE A 164 -7.56 35.08 1.94
C ILE A 164 -7.41 35.61 3.38
N PRO A 165 -7.10 34.74 4.36
CA PRO A 165 -6.67 35.21 5.68
C PRO A 165 -5.32 35.94 5.56
N PRO A 166 -4.93 36.75 6.55
CA PRO A 166 -3.61 37.39 6.58
C PRO A 166 -2.46 36.39 6.44
N ILE A 167 -1.34 36.84 5.88
CA ILE A 167 -0.25 35.96 5.46
C ILE A 167 0.37 35.19 6.63
N GLU A 168 0.36 35.76 7.84
CA GLU A 168 0.81 35.14 9.08
C GLU A 168 -0.06 33.94 9.46
N VAL A 169 -1.38 34.06 9.28
CA VAL A 169 -2.34 32.97 9.49
C VAL A 169 -2.12 31.87 8.44
N GLN A 170 -1.94 32.24 7.16
CA GLN A 170 -1.64 31.27 6.10
C GLN A 170 -0.36 30.48 6.40
N ASN A 171 0.70 31.18 6.80
CA ASN A 171 2.00 30.58 7.11
C ASN A 171 1.91 29.62 8.32
N GLU A 172 1.17 29.98 9.37
CA GLU A 172 0.97 29.10 10.52
C GLU A 172 0.15 27.85 10.15
N ILE A 173 -0.86 27.99 9.28
CA ILE A 173 -1.61 26.85 8.75
C ILE A 173 -0.70 25.94 7.92
N VAL A 174 0.08 26.52 7.00
CA VAL A 174 1.05 25.78 6.18
C VAL A 174 2.03 25.02 7.08
N ARG A 175 2.58 25.66 8.11
CA ARG A 175 3.49 25.03 9.08
C ARG A 175 2.86 23.80 9.72
N ILE A 176 1.61 23.90 10.19
CA ILE A 176 0.89 22.79 10.82
C ILE A 176 0.65 21.65 9.81
N LEU A 177 0.17 21.98 8.61
CA LEU A 177 -0.12 20.97 7.57
C LEU A 177 1.13 20.29 7.03
N ASP A 178 2.23 21.04 6.93
CA ASP A 178 3.55 20.50 6.57
C ASP A 178 4.02 19.51 7.63
N SER A 179 3.98 19.87 8.91
CA SER A 179 4.36 18.96 9.99
C SER A 179 3.52 17.67 9.96
N PHE A 180 2.22 17.75 9.71
CA PHE A 180 1.39 16.54 9.59
C PHE A 180 1.76 15.71 8.37
N THR A 181 2.02 16.36 7.22
CA THR A 181 2.37 15.68 5.98
C THR A 181 3.72 14.96 6.11
N GLU A 182 4.71 15.62 6.71
CA GLU A 182 6.03 15.07 7.00
C GLU A 182 5.95 13.87 7.94
N LEU A 183 5.31 14.02 9.11
CA LEU A 183 5.13 12.93 10.08
C LEU A 183 4.39 11.72 9.48
N THR A 184 3.39 11.97 8.62
CA THR A 184 2.67 10.88 7.95
C THR A 184 3.56 10.16 6.93
N SER A 185 4.39 10.91 6.20
CA SER A 185 5.33 10.36 5.22
C SER A 185 6.42 9.53 5.89
N GLU A 186 7.02 10.07 6.95
CA GLU A 186 8.05 9.40 7.76
C GLU A 186 7.50 8.09 8.33
N LEU A 187 6.37 8.14 9.04
CA LEU A 187 5.73 6.95 9.62
C LEU A 187 5.35 5.91 8.55
N THR A 188 4.91 6.34 7.37
CA THR A 188 4.59 5.41 6.26
C THR A 188 5.87 4.73 5.73
N SER A 189 6.96 5.47 5.61
CA SER A 189 8.26 4.97 5.15
C SER A 189 8.86 3.98 6.15
N GLU A 190 8.90 4.35 7.43
CA GLU A 190 9.37 3.50 8.52
C GLU A 190 8.54 2.20 8.61
N LEU A 191 7.21 2.31 8.54
CA LEU A 191 6.33 1.14 8.54
C LEU A 191 6.63 0.19 7.38
N THR A 192 6.74 0.74 6.17
CA THR A 192 6.99 -0.08 4.98
C THR A 192 8.33 -0.80 5.10
N SER A 193 9.35 -0.10 5.61
CA SER A 193 10.68 -0.66 5.85
C SER A 193 10.67 -1.77 6.90
N GLU A 194 9.97 -1.56 8.03
CA GLU A 194 9.86 -2.55 9.10
C GLU A 194 9.11 -3.80 8.63
N ILE A 195 7.98 -3.65 7.92
CA ILE A 195 7.23 -4.77 7.35
C ILE A 195 8.12 -5.57 6.38
N GLU A 196 8.88 -4.90 5.52
CA GLU A 196 9.81 -5.57 4.60
C GLU A 196 10.93 -6.30 5.34
N ALA A 197 11.51 -5.68 6.38
CA ALA A 197 12.55 -6.30 7.20
C ALA A 197 12.03 -7.56 7.90
N ARG A 198 10.81 -7.50 8.46
CA ARG A 198 10.17 -8.66 9.11
C ARG A 198 9.82 -9.77 8.14
N LYS A 199 9.35 -9.44 6.93
CA LYS A 199 9.13 -10.43 5.87
C LYS A 199 10.42 -11.13 5.48
N LYS A 200 11.52 -10.38 5.28
CA LYS A 200 12.85 -10.94 5.00
C LYS A 200 13.35 -11.82 6.15
N GLN A 201 13.16 -11.38 7.40
CA GLN A 201 13.51 -12.16 8.58
C GLN A 201 12.72 -13.48 8.65
N TYR A 202 11.41 -13.43 8.45
CA TYR A 202 10.55 -14.61 8.41
C TYR A 202 10.99 -15.58 7.32
N GLU A 203 11.21 -15.10 6.09
CA GLU A 203 11.69 -15.94 4.98
C GLU A 203 13.06 -16.57 5.28
N TYR A 204 13.98 -15.82 5.89
CA TYR A 204 15.28 -16.34 6.31
C TYR A 204 15.11 -17.48 7.32
N PHE A 205 14.35 -17.29 8.40
CA PHE A 205 14.14 -18.32 9.41
C PHE A 205 13.34 -19.52 8.92
N LEU A 206 12.34 -19.30 8.06
CA LEU A 206 11.58 -20.37 7.40
C LEU A 206 12.53 -21.28 6.61
N ASN A 207 13.37 -20.69 5.76
CA ASN A 207 14.34 -21.45 4.97
C ASN A 207 15.42 -22.08 5.87
N LEU A 208 15.87 -21.39 6.93
CA LEU A 208 16.89 -21.89 7.84
C LEU A 208 16.42 -23.14 8.62
N LEU A 209 15.19 -23.11 9.14
CA LEU A 209 14.63 -24.18 9.96
C LEU A 209 14.18 -25.40 9.14
N LEU A 210 13.94 -25.21 7.85
CA LEU A 210 13.51 -26.25 6.92
C LEU A 210 14.64 -26.75 5.99
N ASP A 211 15.85 -26.20 6.13
CA ASP A 211 17.05 -26.69 5.45
C ASP A 211 17.74 -27.75 6.30
N GLU A 212 17.84 -28.97 5.78
CA GLU A 212 18.45 -30.10 6.48
C GLU A 212 19.87 -29.82 6.95
N LEU A 213 20.72 -29.23 6.10
CA LEU A 213 22.14 -29.01 6.42
C LEU A 213 22.28 -27.95 7.51
N LYS A 214 21.48 -26.90 7.42
CA LYS A 214 21.51 -25.82 8.41
C LYS A 214 20.89 -26.23 9.72
N LEU A 215 19.76 -26.95 9.68
CA LEU A 215 19.11 -27.46 10.88
C LEU A 215 20.00 -28.50 11.58
N LYS A 216 20.68 -29.37 10.83
CA LYS A 216 21.66 -30.31 11.39
C LYS A 216 22.78 -29.58 12.13
N ASN A 217 23.33 -28.49 11.58
CA ASN A 217 24.35 -27.70 12.26
C ASN A 217 23.82 -26.99 13.52
N ILE A 218 22.58 -26.47 13.47
CA ILE A 218 21.93 -25.85 14.62
C ILE A 218 21.70 -26.89 15.73
N LEU A 219 21.13 -28.05 15.38
CA LEU A 219 20.89 -29.14 16.31
C LEU A 219 22.20 -29.66 16.91
N LEU A 220 23.25 -29.84 16.09
CA LEU A 220 24.58 -30.23 16.56
C LEU A 220 25.17 -29.20 17.53
N PHE A 221 25.00 -27.90 17.28
CA PHE A 221 25.43 -26.84 18.18
C PHE A 221 24.68 -26.85 19.52
N TYR A 222 23.34 -26.97 19.50
CA TYR A 222 22.52 -27.05 20.72
C TYR A 222 22.77 -28.33 21.51
N GLU A 223 22.97 -29.47 20.83
CA GLU A 223 23.31 -30.75 21.45
C GLU A 223 24.71 -30.70 22.05
N ASN A 224 25.71 -30.13 21.38
CA ASN A 224 27.04 -29.91 21.97
C ASN A 224 26.98 -29.03 23.24
N LYS A 225 26.09 -28.02 23.27
CA LYS A 225 25.85 -27.20 24.46
C LYS A 225 25.15 -27.98 25.59
N LYS A 226 24.20 -28.86 25.27
CA LYS A 226 23.53 -29.76 26.25
C LYS A 226 24.42 -30.91 26.73
N ILE A 227 25.34 -31.39 25.90
CA ILE A 227 26.32 -32.45 26.22
C ILE A 227 27.34 -31.97 27.26
N LEU A 228 27.64 -30.65 27.31
CA LEU A 228 28.43 -30.08 28.41
C LEU A 228 27.71 -30.15 29.77
N ASP A 229 26.37 -30.11 29.79
CA ASP A 229 25.58 -30.06 31.03
C ASP A 229 25.02 -31.41 31.49
N ASN A 230 24.91 -32.43 30.63
CA ASN A 230 24.52 -33.78 31.07
C ASN A 230 24.98 -34.88 30.10
N LYS A 231 25.82 -35.81 30.60
CA LYS A 231 26.24 -37.04 29.90
C LYS A 231 25.06 -38.01 29.73
N GLN A 232 24.36 -37.92 28.60
CA GLN A 232 23.86 -39.05 27.77
C GLN A 232 22.71 -38.61 26.84
N ARG A 233 22.96 -38.56 25.53
CA ARG A 233 22.31 -39.48 24.57
C ARG A 233 22.91 -39.37 23.18
N ILE A 234 22.88 -40.52 22.52
CA ILE A 234 23.53 -40.90 21.27
C ILE A 234 22.95 -40.14 20.08
N VAL A 235 23.84 -39.60 19.26
CA VAL A 235 23.57 -39.09 17.91
C VAL A 235 23.20 -40.28 17.04
N ASP A 236 21.90 -40.42 16.73
CA ASP A 236 21.48 -41.33 15.67
C ASP A 236 21.65 -40.58 14.35
N SER A 237 22.60 -41.02 13.53
CA SER A 237 23.12 -40.35 12.33
C SER A 237 22.12 -40.27 11.16
N ASN A 238 20.81 -40.36 11.41
CA ASN A 238 19.70 -40.30 10.46
C ASN A 238 18.65 -39.22 10.85
N VAL A 239 19.12 -38.00 11.17
CA VAL A 239 18.31 -36.94 11.80
C VAL A 239 17.17 -36.41 10.91
N VAL A 240 17.30 -36.49 9.58
CA VAL A 240 16.30 -35.96 8.64
C VAL A 240 15.90 -37.04 7.65
N LYS A 241 14.63 -37.41 7.64
CA LYS A 241 14.05 -38.27 6.60
C LYS A 241 13.31 -37.39 5.61
N TYR A 242 13.25 -37.79 4.35
CA TYR A 242 12.39 -37.12 3.37
C TYR A 242 11.14 -37.96 3.13
N ARG A 243 9.98 -37.30 3.12
CA ARG A 243 8.69 -37.93 2.80
C ARG A 243 7.98 -37.14 1.72
N ARG A 244 7.23 -37.83 0.87
CA ARG A 244 6.40 -37.16 -0.12
C ARG A 244 5.17 -36.58 0.55
N LEU A 245 4.66 -35.48 0.02
CA LEU A 245 3.44 -34.85 0.54
C LEU A 245 2.24 -35.79 0.46
N ASN A 246 2.09 -36.60 -0.59
CA ASN A 246 0.99 -37.56 -0.73
C ASN A 246 1.01 -38.70 0.30
N ASP A 247 2.16 -39.00 0.90
CA ASP A 247 2.24 -39.96 2.01
C ASP A 247 1.65 -39.35 3.30
N LEU A 248 1.77 -38.03 3.44
CA LEU A 248 1.46 -37.28 4.65
C LEU A 248 0.09 -36.58 4.63
N LEU A 249 -0.42 -36.25 3.44
CA LEU A 249 -1.62 -35.47 3.23
C LEU A 249 -2.64 -36.26 2.41
N ALA A 250 -3.84 -36.39 2.97
CA ALA A 250 -5.03 -36.75 2.20
C ALA A 250 -5.62 -35.48 1.57
N TYR A 251 -6.42 -35.62 0.52
CA TYR A 251 -7.18 -34.51 -0.04
C TYR A 251 -8.64 -34.88 -0.26
N GLU A 252 -9.51 -33.89 -0.13
CA GLU A 252 -10.92 -33.95 -0.48
C GLU A 252 -11.19 -33.00 -1.66
N GLN A 253 -12.08 -33.43 -2.56
CA GLN A 253 -12.55 -32.59 -3.67
C GLN A 253 -13.55 -31.55 -3.17
N PRO A 254 -13.61 -30.38 -3.82
CA PRO A 254 -14.31 -29.21 -3.29
C PRO A 254 -15.82 -29.22 -3.54
N ASP A 255 -16.34 -30.13 -4.37
CA ASP A 255 -17.65 -30.00 -5.04
C ASP A 255 -18.82 -29.74 -4.08
N LYS A 256 -18.80 -30.34 -2.88
CA LYS A 256 -19.83 -30.18 -1.85
C LYS A 256 -19.85 -28.78 -1.22
N TYR A 257 -18.76 -28.04 -1.34
CA TYR A 257 -18.53 -26.78 -0.65
C TYR A 257 -18.50 -25.57 -1.59
N ILE A 258 -18.74 -25.81 -2.88
CA ILE A 258 -18.76 -24.75 -3.87
C ILE A 258 -19.99 -23.87 -3.63
N VAL A 259 -19.76 -22.55 -3.52
CA VAL A 259 -20.84 -21.57 -3.47
C VAL A 259 -21.60 -21.56 -4.80
N LYS A 260 -22.93 -21.57 -4.74
CA LYS A 260 -23.80 -21.61 -5.91
C LYS A 260 -24.05 -20.19 -6.44
N ASP A 261 -24.28 -19.24 -5.52
CA ASP A 261 -24.51 -17.83 -5.83
C ASP A 261 -23.20 -17.02 -5.89
N THR A 262 -23.26 -15.89 -6.58
CA THR A 262 -22.24 -14.84 -6.64
C THR A 262 -22.63 -13.57 -5.86
N ASN A 263 -23.83 -13.51 -5.28
CA ASN A 263 -24.28 -12.40 -4.47
C ASN A 263 -23.58 -12.40 -3.10
N TYR A 264 -22.44 -11.71 -3.02
CA TYR A 264 -21.67 -11.59 -1.80
C TYR A 264 -21.96 -10.28 -1.08
N ASN A 265 -22.12 -10.35 0.23
CA ASN A 265 -22.39 -9.18 1.06
C ASN A 265 -21.58 -9.25 2.36
N SER A 266 -21.03 -8.13 2.82
CA SER A 266 -20.30 -8.05 4.10
C SER A 266 -21.15 -8.34 5.33
N ASN A 267 -22.47 -8.32 5.21
CA ASN A 267 -23.41 -8.61 6.30
C ASN A 267 -23.65 -10.11 6.53
N PHE A 268 -23.13 -10.97 5.64
CA PHE A 268 -23.25 -12.41 5.78
C PHE A 268 -22.08 -13.01 6.56
N ASN A 269 -22.26 -14.23 7.10
CA ASN A 269 -21.34 -14.80 8.08
C ASN A 269 -20.35 -15.81 7.48
N ILE A 270 -20.65 -16.44 6.34
CA ILE A 270 -19.83 -17.53 5.80
C ILE A 270 -18.91 -17.00 4.70
N PRO A 271 -17.58 -16.99 4.91
CA PRO A 271 -16.65 -16.53 3.89
C PRO A 271 -16.56 -17.50 2.71
N VAL A 272 -16.51 -16.94 1.51
CA VAL A 272 -16.22 -17.66 0.27
C VAL A 272 -14.75 -17.48 -0.08
N LEU A 273 -14.00 -18.57 -0.03
CA LEU A 273 -12.55 -18.56 -0.18
C LEU A 273 -12.09 -18.87 -1.60
N THR A 274 -10.92 -18.31 -1.93
CA THR A 274 -10.04 -18.83 -2.97
C THR A 274 -8.64 -19.02 -2.40
N ALA A 275 -7.84 -19.87 -3.04
CA ALA A 275 -6.44 -19.97 -2.68
C ALA A 275 -5.54 -18.98 -3.44
N GLY A 276 -6.10 -18.12 -4.31
CA GLY A 276 -5.37 -17.15 -5.13
C GLY A 276 -5.11 -15.79 -4.44
N LYS A 277 -4.88 -14.74 -5.24
CA LYS A 277 -4.53 -13.39 -4.75
C LYS A 277 -5.53 -12.80 -3.76
N THR A 278 -6.82 -13.04 -3.96
CA THR A 278 -7.89 -12.58 -3.07
C THR A 278 -8.38 -13.75 -2.23
N PHE A 279 -7.80 -13.91 -1.04
CA PHE A 279 -8.07 -15.04 -0.15
C PHE A 279 -9.57 -15.18 0.21
N ILE A 280 -10.21 -14.07 0.60
CA ILE A 280 -11.66 -13.99 0.87
C ILE A 280 -12.31 -13.14 -0.23
N LEU A 281 -13.20 -13.73 -1.03
CA LEU A 281 -13.92 -13.00 -2.09
C LEU A 281 -15.10 -12.18 -1.58
N GLY A 282 -15.65 -12.60 -0.44
CA GLY A 282 -16.84 -12.03 0.17
C GLY A 282 -17.49 -13.06 1.10
N PHE A 283 -18.70 -12.77 1.57
CA PHE A 283 -19.46 -13.67 2.42
C PHE A 283 -20.78 -14.04 1.75
N THR A 284 -21.28 -15.24 2.02
CA THR A 284 -22.53 -15.80 1.47
C THR A 284 -23.54 -16.08 2.57
N GLU A 285 -24.83 -15.97 2.23
CA GLU A 285 -25.96 -16.38 3.07
C GLU A 285 -26.28 -17.88 2.98
N GLU A 286 -25.62 -18.61 2.06
CA GLU A 286 -25.79 -20.06 1.92
C GLU A 286 -25.43 -20.77 3.24
N ASN A 287 -26.37 -21.57 3.74
CA ASN A 287 -26.25 -22.33 4.99
C ASN A 287 -26.01 -23.84 4.74
N ASP A 288 -26.12 -24.29 3.50
CA ASP A 288 -25.78 -25.65 3.07
C ASP A 288 -24.35 -25.73 2.53
N GLY A 289 -23.76 -26.94 2.49
CA GLY A 289 -22.45 -27.16 1.88
C GLY A 289 -21.33 -26.34 2.52
N ILE A 290 -21.40 -26.07 3.82
CA ILE A 290 -20.33 -25.39 4.57
C ILE A 290 -19.27 -26.44 4.94
N TYR A 291 -18.00 -26.13 4.68
CA TYR A 291 -16.89 -26.89 5.25
C TYR A 291 -16.68 -26.43 6.69
N TRP A 292 -16.81 -27.35 7.65
CA TRP A 292 -16.61 -27.07 9.06
C TRP A 292 -15.14 -27.30 9.43
N ALA A 293 -14.39 -26.21 9.63
CA ALA A 293 -13.01 -26.24 10.10
C ALA A 293 -12.91 -25.44 11.40
N SER A 294 -11.96 -25.83 12.24
CA SER A 294 -11.71 -25.18 13.53
C SER A 294 -10.21 -25.17 13.84
N LYS A 295 -9.81 -24.54 14.95
CA LYS A 295 -8.43 -24.61 15.44
C LYS A 295 -8.00 -26.04 15.79
N GLU A 296 -8.94 -26.86 16.23
CA GLU A 296 -8.74 -28.27 16.56
C GLU A 296 -8.78 -29.17 15.30
N GLN A 297 -9.51 -28.75 14.26
CA GLN A 297 -9.62 -29.46 12.98
C GLN A 297 -9.34 -28.54 11.79
N PRO A 298 -8.09 -28.04 11.65
CA PRO A 298 -7.72 -27.16 10.57
C PRO A 298 -7.51 -27.95 9.27
N VAL A 299 -7.54 -27.23 8.15
CA VAL A 299 -7.25 -27.76 6.81
C VAL A 299 -6.36 -26.80 6.03
N ILE A 300 -5.81 -27.27 4.91
CA ILE A 300 -5.15 -26.40 3.93
C ILE A 300 -6.00 -26.41 2.66
N ILE A 301 -6.41 -25.24 2.19
CA ILE A 301 -6.96 -25.12 0.83
C ILE A 301 -5.81 -24.92 -0.15
N PHE A 302 -5.81 -25.66 -1.25
CA PHE A 302 -4.74 -25.66 -2.26
C PHE A 302 -5.33 -25.44 -3.66
N ASP A 303 -4.83 -24.45 -4.39
CA ASP A 303 -5.20 -24.21 -5.78
C ASP A 303 -4.45 -25.19 -6.70
N ASP A 304 -5.20 -26.05 -7.38
CA ASP A 304 -4.65 -27.10 -8.20
C ASP A 304 -3.99 -26.58 -9.49
N PHE A 305 -4.17 -25.32 -9.88
CA PHE A 305 -3.49 -24.72 -11.04
C PHE A 305 -2.31 -23.85 -10.64
N THR A 306 -2.51 -22.96 -9.66
CA THR A 306 -1.49 -21.98 -9.26
C THR A 306 -0.55 -22.47 -8.18
N THR A 307 -0.89 -23.57 -7.50
CA THR A 307 -0.19 -24.12 -6.33
C THR A 307 -0.17 -23.18 -5.13
N SER A 308 -1.00 -22.13 -5.13
CA SER A 308 -1.19 -21.26 -3.96
C SER A 308 -2.01 -22.00 -2.90
N PHE A 309 -1.74 -21.75 -1.62
CA PHE A 309 -2.44 -22.45 -0.54
C PHE A 309 -2.51 -21.63 0.75
N HIS A 310 -3.55 -21.89 1.55
CA HIS A 310 -3.83 -21.17 2.79
C HIS A 310 -4.24 -22.12 3.90
N TRP A 311 -3.83 -21.81 5.12
CA TRP A 311 -4.26 -22.50 6.33
C TRP A 311 -5.63 -21.99 6.76
N ILE A 312 -6.57 -22.90 7.02
CA ILE A 312 -7.94 -22.58 7.40
C ILE A 312 -8.30 -23.28 8.70
N ASP A 313 -8.82 -22.52 9.66
CA ASP A 313 -9.26 -22.97 10.98
C ASP A 313 -10.64 -22.37 11.37
N PHE A 314 -11.42 -21.98 10.37
CA PHE A 314 -12.78 -21.44 10.50
C PHE A 314 -13.68 -21.97 9.38
N ASN A 315 -15.00 -21.91 9.55
CA ASN A 315 -15.97 -22.43 8.59
C ASN A 315 -15.98 -21.65 7.28
N PHE A 316 -16.12 -22.34 6.14
CA PHE A 316 -16.04 -21.68 4.84
C PHE A 316 -16.80 -22.39 3.72
N LYS A 317 -17.02 -21.65 2.62
CA LYS A 317 -17.31 -22.19 1.29
C LYS A 317 -16.19 -21.80 0.32
N ILE A 318 -16.16 -22.39 -0.86
CA ILE A 318 -15.12 -22.16 -1.87
C ILE A 318 -15.71 -21.76 -3.21
N LYS A 319 -14.93 -21.03 -4.00
CA LYS A 319 -15.42 -20.56 -5.30
C LYS A 319 -15.21 -21.54 -6.45
N SER A 320 -14.20 -22.39 -6.37
CA SER A 320 -13.68 -23.10 -7.54
C SER A 320 -13.53 -24.59 -7.31
N SER A 321 -13.91 -25.37 -8.33
CA SER A 321 -13.64 -26.81 -8.42
C SER A 321 -12.16 -27.14 -8.62
N ALA A 322 -11.32 -26.12 -8.80
CA ALA A 322 -9.87 -26.24 -8.83
C ALA A 322 -9.23 -26.29 -7.44
N ILE A 323 -9.99 -26.12 -6.36
CA ILE A 323 -9.45 -26.19 -5.00
C ILE A 323 -9.35 -27.64 -4.54
N LYS A 324 -8.33 -27.96 -3.75
CA LYS A 324 -8.26 -29.18 -2.95
C LYS A 324 -8.24 -28.83 -1.48
N ILE A 325 -8.96 -29.60 -0.68
CA ILE A 325 -8.95 -29.46 0.78
C ILE A 325 -8.03 -30.54 1.33
N LEU A 326 -6.84 -30.15 1.77
CA LEU A 326 -5.81 -31.05 2.26
C LEU A 326 -5.97 -31.26 3.77
N LYS A 327 -5.85 -32.52 4.19
CA LYS A 327 -6.02 -32.96 5.58
C LYS A 327 -4.85 -33.84 5.99
N PRO A 328 -4.48 -33.88 7.28
CA PRO A 328 -3.43 -34.76 7.74
C PRO A 328 -3.82 -36.23 7.54
N ASN A 329 -2.89 -37.05 7.05
CA ASN A 329 -3.06 -38.49 7.02
C ASN A 329 -2.99 -39.05 8.46
N GLN A 330 -4.14 -39.50 8.97
CA GLN A 330 -4.28 -39.98 10.35
C GLN A 330 -3.42 -41.22 10.68
N LYS A 331 -2.89 -41.92 9.68
CA LYS A 331 -2.03 -43.09 9.88
C LYS A 331 -0.60 -42.73 10.31
N ILE A 332 -0.19 -41.47 10.13
CA ILE A 332 1.17 -41.02 10.43
C ILE A 332 1.10 -39.93 11.49
N LYS A 333 1.87 -40.08 12.56
CA LYS A 333 1.97 -39.06 13.61
C LYS A 333 2.96 -37.96 13.19
N PHE A 334 2.46 -36.73 13.04
CA PHE A 334 3.26 -35.53 12.73
C PHE A 334 2.48 -34.28 13.18
N ASN A 335 3.15 -33.13 13.22
CA ASN A 335 2.49 -31.84 13.44
C ASN A 335 2.01 -31.30 12.07
N PHE A 336 0.70 -31.14 11.90
CA PHE A 336 0.14 -30.72 10.61
C PHE A 336 0.55 -29.28 10.22
N ARG A 337 0.68 -28.39 11.19
CA ARG A 337 1.16 -27.01 10.97
C ARG A 337 2.60 -26.98 10.48
N PHE A 338 3.43 -27.94 10.89
CA PHE A 338 4.77 -28.11 10.35
C PHE A 338 4.75 -28.38 8.83
N LEU A 339 3.81 -29.22 8.35
CA LEU A 339 3.68 -29.47 6.91
C LEU A 339 3.28 -28.21 6.13
N TYR A 340 2.40 -27.39 6.71
CA TYR A 340 2.06 -26.11 6.11
C TYR A 340 3.29 -25.22 5.93
N TYR A 341 4.16 -25.12 6.94
CA TYR A 341 5.42 -24.39 6.82
C TYR A 341 6.41 -25.05 5.85
N ALA A 342 6.52 -26.38 5.86
CA ALA A 342 7.34 -27.12 4.89
C ALA A 342 6.87 -26.90 3.44
N MET A 343 5.57 -26.80 3.21
CA MET A 343 5.02 -26.44 1.89
C MET A 343 5.39 -25.01 1.51
N LYS A 344 5.44 -24.06 2.45
CA LYS A 344 5.85 -22.67 2.17
C LYS A 344 7.31 -22.54 1.73
N SER A 345 8.20 -23.45 2.12
CA SER A 345 9.60 -23.43 1.66
C SER A 345 9.79 -24.07 0.28
N ILE A 346 8.76 -24.70 -0.31
CA ILE A 346 8.87 -25.33 -1.63
C ILE A 346 8.95 -24.26 -2.72
N LYS A 347 10.07 -24.25 -3.44
CA LYS A 347 10.27 -23.41 -4.63
C LYS A 347 9.80 -24.16 -5.87
N TYR A 348 8.49 -24.20 -6.08
CA TYR A 348 7.85 -24.81 -7.25
C TYR A 348 7.00 -23.78 -7.98
N LEU A 349 7.16 -23.69 -9.30
CA LEU A 349 6.37 -22.82 -10.17
C LEU A 349 5.68 -23.68 -11.24
N PRO A 350 4.34 -23.66 -11.34
CA PRO A 350 3.63 -24.40 -12.37
C PRO A 350 3.90 -23.77 -13.75
N SER A 351 4.39 -24.56 -14.71
CA SER A 351 4.73 -24.09 -16.06
C SER A 351 3.56 -24.15 -17.05
N ASN A 352 2.53 -24.93 -16.75
CA ASN A 352 1.40 -25.20 -17.65
C ASN A 352 0.05 -25.04 -16.93
N HIS A 353 -1.01 -24.70 -17.67
CA HIS A 353 -2.41 -24.68 -17.18
C HIS A 353 -2.97 -26.09 -16.95
N ARG A 354 -2.28 -26.92 -16.17
CA ARG A 354 -2.72 -28.27 -15.78
C ARG A 354 -2.91 -28.32 -14.27
N ARG A 355 -3.71 -29.28 -13.83
CA ARG A 355 -3.85 -29.62 -12.41
C ARG A 355 -2.53 -30.19 -11.89
N GLN A 356 -2.07 -29.72 -10.73
CA GLN A 356 -0.70 -29.89 -10.26
C GLN A 356 -0.58 -30.86 -9.10
N TRP A 357 -1.60 -30.97 -8.23
CA TRP A 357 -1.49 -31.69 -6.97
C TRP A 357 -1.11 -33.16 -7.16
N ILE A 358 -1.93 -33.91 -7.91
CA ILE A 358 -1.78 -35.37 -8.02
C ILE A 358 -0.54 -35.73 -8.85
N SER A 359 -0.30 -35.01 -9.94
CA SER A 359 0.76 -35.31 -10.90
C SER A 359 2.14 -34.86 -10.43
N GLU A 360 2.25 -33.70 -9.79
CA GLU A 360 3.53 -33.06 -9.54
C GLU A 360 3.72 -32.70 -8.05
N TYR A 361 2.89 -31.79 -7.53
CA TYR A 361 3.13 -31.15 -6.24
C TYR A 361 3.14 -32.15 -5.08
N SER A 362 2.19 -33.09 -5.05
CA SER A 362 2.08 -34.08 -3.96
C SER A 362 3.24 -35.09 -3.95
N LYS A 363 4.01 -35.21 -5.04
CA LYS A 363 5.19 -36.07 -5.13
C LYS A 363 6.47 -35.39 -4.61
N ILE A 364 6.42 -34.08 -4.35
CA ILE A 364 7.54 -33.32 -3.79
C ILE A 364 7.89 -33.90 -2.42
N LYS A 365 9.20 -34.11 -2.22
CA LYS A 365 9.75 -34.58 -0.96
C LYS A 365 10.08 -33.38 -0.08
N ILE A 366 9.63 -33.42 1.16
CA ILE A 366 9.97 -32.43 2.18
C ILE A 366 10.80 -33.08 3.29
N PRO A 367 11.61 -32.30 4.02
CA PRO A 367 12.23 -32.80 5.23
C PRO A 367 11.15 -33.16 6.26
N PHE A 368 11.37 -34.26 6.94
CA PHE A 368 10.45 -34.83 7.91
C PHE A 368 11.25 -35.20 9.17
N PHE A 369 11.12 -34.34 10.18
CA PHE A 369 11.83 -34.46 11.45
C PHE A 369 11.04 -35.29 12.46
N ARG A 370 11.63 -35.55 13.61
CA ARG A 370 10.89 -36.05 14.78
C ARG A 370 9.86 -35.02 15.24
N ILE A 371 8.78 -35.50 15.85
CA ILE A 371 7.62 -34.67 16.24
C ILE A 371 7.99 -33.53 17.21
N ASP A 372 8.94 -33.76 18.12
CA ASP A 372 9.45 -32.75 19.04
C ASP A 372 10.13 -31.59 18.31
N ILE A 373 10.96 -31.89 17.31
CA ILE A 373 11.59 -30.88 16.45
C ILE A 373 10.54 -30.15 15.60
N GLN A 374 9.57 -30.88 15.04
CA GLN A 374 8.48 -30.26 14.28
C GLN A 374 7.70 -29.24 15.12
N ASN A 375 7.38 -29.61 16.37
CA ASN A 375 6.68 -28.72 17.31
C ASN A 375 7.49 -27.47 17.64
N GLU A 376 8.81 -27.62 17.83
CA GLU A 376 9.67 -26.47 18.13
C GLU A 376 9.82 -25.53 16.93
N ILE A 377 9.96 -26.08 15.72
CA ILE A 377 9.93 -25.29 14.47
C ILE A 377 8.62 -24.53 14.36
N VAL A 378 7.49 -25.20 14.58
CA VAL A 378 6.16 -24.59 14.54
C VAL A 378 6.03 -23.49 15.58
N ARG A 379 6.46 -23.72 16.83
CA ARG A 379 6.45 -22.72 17.90
C ARG A 379 7.18 -21.44 17.48
N ILE A 380 8.38 -21.57 16.90
CA ILE A 380 9.18 -20.42 16.44
C ILE A 380 8.47 -19.71 15.28
N LEU A 381 8.03 -20.44 14.27
CA LEU A 381 7.42 -19.85 13.06
C LEU A 381 6.04 -19.25 13.32
N ASP A 382 5.22 -19.84 14.18
CA ASP A 382 3.95 -19.26 14.62
C ASP A 382 4.21 -17.98 15.42
N SER A 383 5.21 -17.96 16.32
CA SER A 383 5.60 -16.75 17.06
C SER A 383 5.98 -15.59 16.13
N PHE A 384 6.76 -15.87 15.07
CA PHE A 384 7.05 -14.86 14.04
C PHE A 384 5.79 -14.41 13.31
N THR A 385 4.94 -15.34 12.92
CA THR A 385 3.70 -15.04 12.17
C THR A 385 2.76 -14.16 13.00
N GLU A 386 2.60 -14.45 14.28
CA GLU A 386 1.77 -13.70 15.23
C GLU A 386 2.30 -12.27 15.43
N LEU A 387 3.58 -12.14 15.83
CA LEU A 387 4.21 -10.83 16.03
C LEU A 387 4.14 -9.93 14.79
N THR A 388 4.36 -10.50 13.60
CA THR A 388 4.25 -9.73 12.35
C THR A 388 2.83 -9.29 12.05
N SER A 389 1.84 -10.12 12.39
CA SER A 389 0.43 -9.84 12.14
C SER A 389 -0.11 -8.80 13.11
N GLU A 390 0.23 -8.91 14.40
CA GLU A 390 -0.07 -7.92 15.44
C GLU A 390 0.52 -6.56 15.10
N LEU A 391 1.83 -6.50 14.82
CA LEU A 391 2.52 -5.26 14.45
C LEU A 391 1.92 -4.62 13.20
N THR A 392 1.59 -5.43 12.17
CA THR A 392 0.94 -4.92 10.95
C THR A 392 -0.44 -4.34 11.25
N ALA A 393 -1.23 -4.99 12.11
CA ALA A 393 -2.57 -4.54 12.47
C ALA A 393 -2.53 -3.23 13.28
N GLU A 394 -1.69 -3.17 14.31
CA GLU A 394 -1.52 -1.98 15.16
C GLU A 394 -1.08 -0.76 14.33
N LEU A 395 -0.04 -0.92 13.50
CA LEU A 395 0.50 0.19 12.72
C LEU A 395 -0.45 0.62 11.59
N THR A 396 -1.17 -0.32 10.97
CA THR A 396 -2.22 0.02 9.97
C THR A 396 -3.36 0.79 10.62
N SER A 397 -3.74 0.41 11.84
CA SER A 397 -4.74 1.13 12.64
C SER A 397 -4.27 2.55 12.96
N GLU A 398 -3.03 2.70 13.44
CA GLU A 398 -2.45 4.01 13.74
C GLU A 398 -2.41 4.91 12.50
N LEU A 399 -1.88 4.42 11.37
CA LEU A 399 -1.88 5.17 10.11
C LEU A 399 -3.28 5.61 9.68
N THR A 400 -4.27 4.73 9.84
CA THR A 400 -5.66 5.05 9.51
C THR A 400 -6.20 6.18 10.39
N VAL A 401 -5.92 6.13 11.69
CA VAL A 401 -6.32 7.19 12.63
C VAL A 401 -5.61 8.51 12.32
N ARG A 402 -4.29 8.49 12.07
CA ARG A 402 -3.51 9.68 11.72
C ARG A 402 -3.99 10.32 10.41
N LYS A 403 -4.33 9.52 9.39
CA LYS A 403 -4.92 10.02 8.13
C LYS A 403 -6.25 10.70 8.37
N LYS A 404 -7.17 10.07 9.13
CA LYS A 404 -8.46 10.69 9.49
C LYS A 404 -8.27 11.98 10.28
N GLN A 405 -7.33 11.99 11.22
CA GLN A 405 -7.00 13.16 12.03
C GLN A 405 -6.45 14.30 11.15
N TYR A 406 -5.55 13.99 10.21
CA TYR A 406 -5.03 14.94 9.25
C TYR A 406 -6.14 15.52 8.38
N GLU A 407 -7.02 14.70 7.82
CA GLU A 407 -8.16 15.17 7.02
C GLU A 407 -9.08 16.08 7.82
N TYR A 408 -9.40 15.71 9.07
CA TYR A 408 -10.19 16.53 9.97
C TYR A 408 -9.54 17.90 10.21
N TYR A 409 -8.27 17.94 10.60
CA TYR A 409 -7.57 19.20 10.85
C TYR A 409 -7.39 20.01 9.58
N ARG A 410 -7.03 19.40 8.45
CA ARG A 410 -6.93 20.09 7.16
C ARG A 410 -8.25 20.77 6.80
N ASN A 411 -9.36 20.06 6.91
CA ASN A 411 -10.68 20.62 6.62
C ASN A 411 -11.02 21.77 7.58
N LYS A 412 -10.73 21.60 8.88
CA LYS A 412 -10.96 22.62 9.92
C LYS A 412 -10.12 23.88 9.68
N LEU A 413 -8.83 23.72 9.38
CA LEU A 413 -7.87 24.82 9.21
C LEU A 413 -8.11 25.62 7.93
N LEU A 414 -8.71 25.01 6.91
CA LEU A 414 -9.00 25.65 5.63
C LEU A 414 -10.46 26.07 5.50
N ASN A 415 -11.26 25.93 6.56
CA ASN A 415 -12.65 26.36 6.59
C ASN A 415 -12.77 27.69 7.33
N PHE A 416 -13.07 28.76 6.59
CA PHE A 416 -13.20 30.11 7.13
C PHE A 416 -14.62 30.63 6.92
N LYS A 417 -15.08 31.47 7.85
CA LYS A 417 -16.29 32.29 7.64
C LYS A 417 -15.98 33.37 6.60
N GLU A 418 -16.83 33.50 5.58
CA GLU A 418 -16.77 34.62 4.63
C GLU A 418 -17.16 35.90 5.38
N MET A 419 -16.32 36.94 5.25
CA MET A 419 -16.60 38.24 5.86
C MET A 419 -17.83 38.84 5.16
N GLU A 420 -18.88 39.12 5.93
CA GLU A 420 -20.07 39.82 5.44
C GLU A 420 -19.70 41.29 5.17
N ASN A 421 -20.02 41.78 3.97
CA ASN A 421 -19.75 43.15 3.53
C ASN A 421 -20.61 44.18 4.25
#